data_AF-A0A8T4NHN6-F1
#
_entry.id   AF-A0A8T4NHN6-F1
#
_cell.length_a   1.000
_cell.length_b   1.000
_cell.length_c   1.000
_cell.angle_alpha   90.00
_cell.angle_beta   90.00
_cell.angle_gamma   90.00
#
_symmetry.space_group_name_H-M   'P 1'
#
loop_
_entity.id
_entity.type
_entity.pdbx_description
1 polymer ?
#
loop_
_entity_poly.entity_id
_entity_poly.type
_entity_poly.pdbx_seq_one_letter_code
_entity_poly.pdbx_strand_id
1 'polypeptide(L)'
;MREFIYYSRSAPTAGNYIGEDLQESGRIDIAIHVIIASFFLSHKIRTDTKVHLCFAGMPDPPKHLELKPVVDGQTGIDKIYLAKKDVSGVLKRMLYKYREGEKREVFPGFWIEKRGFLDIVKELHQKGRHLFILDPDGEDIRTVPMESDPIFILGDHKGLPLKELKRLKTLCKAVTIGPETYFASHTLAVVHNELDRRGL
;
A
#
# COMPACT_ATOMS: atom_id res chain seq x y z
N MET A 1 14.87 1.24 -1.70
CA MET A 1 13.67 0.41 -1.42
C MET A 1 12.52 1.33 -1.03
N ARG A 2 11.54 1.51 -1.89
CA ARG A 2 10.43 2.44 -1.69
C ARG A 2 9.28 1.69 -1.01
N GLU A 3 8.65 2.25 0.01
CA GLU A 3 7.53 1.60 0.69
C GLU A 3 6.26 2.47 0.65
N PHE A 4 5.11 1.85 0.46
CA PHE A 4 3.81 2.52 0.44
C PHE A 4 2.87 1.90 1.45
N ILE A 5 2.20 2.72 2.25
CA ILE A 5 1.18 2.29 3.21
C ILE A 5 -0.15 2.89 2.79
N TYR A 6 -0.97 2.06 2.15
CA TYR A 6 -2.33 2.39 1.76
C TYR A 6 -3.31 1.99 2.85
N TYR A 7 -4.11 2.94 3.32
CA TYR A 7 -5.19 2.67 4.27
C TYR A 7 -6.54 2.77 3.58
N SER A 8 -7.34 1.72 3.69
CA SER A 8 -8.74 1.75 3.25
C SER A 8 -9.71 1.51 4.39
N ARG A 9 -10.68 2.42 4.50
CA ARG A 9 -11.76 2.40 5.48
C ARG A 9 -12.83 1.37 5.17
N SER A 10 -12.99 1.02 3.89
CA SER A 10 -14.07 0.14 3.42
C SER A 10 -13.60 -1.19 2.86
N ALA A 11 -12.31 -1.33 2.50
CA ALA A 11 -11.83 -2.56 1.91
C ALA A 11 -12.08 -3.75 2.85
N PRO A 12 -12.66 -4.85 2.34
CA PRO A 12 -13.10 -5.96 3.17
C PRO A 12 -11.93 -6.71 3.79
N THR A 13 -12.22 -7.33 4.92
CA THR A 13 -11.23 -8.08 5.72
C THR A 13 -11.42 -9.59 5.68
N ALA A 14 -12.30 -10.07 4.78
CA ALA A 14 -12.50 -11.47 4.47
C ALA A 14 -12.72 -11.68 2.97
N GLY A 15 -12.16 -12.75 2.40
CA GLY A 15 -12.14 -12.98 0.95
C GLY A 15 -13.51 -13.19 0.32
N ASN A 16 -14.49 -13.69 1.08
CA ASN A 16 -15.87 -13.87 0.63
C ASN A 16 -16.65 -12.55 0.49
N TYR A 17 -16.12 -11.43 0.99
CA TYR A 17 -16.68 -10.09 0.78
C TYR A 17 -16.15 -9.40 -0.48
N ILE A 18 -15.22 -10.05 -1.22
CA ILE A 18 -14.82 -9.63 -2.56
C ILE A 18 -15.68 -10.41 -3.56
N GLY A 19 -16.74 -9.75 -4.04
CA GLY A 19 -17.65 -10.23 -5.06
C GLY A 19 -17.14 -9.96 -6.48
N GLU A 20 -18.05 -10.09 -7.45
CA GLU A 20 -17.76 -9.76 -8.86
C GLU A 20 -17.69 -8.25 -9.07
N ASP A 21 -18.56 -7.49 -8.42
CA ASP A 21 -18.48 -6.03 -8.38
C ASP A 21 -17.45 -5.57 -7.34
N LEU A 22 -16.27 -5.19 -7.84
CA LEU A 22 -15.15 -4.74 -7.01
C LEU A 22 -15.40 -3.36 -6.37
N GLN A 23 -16.22 -2.53 -6.99
CA GLN A 23 -16.56 -1.21 -6.45
C GLN A 23 -17.46 -1.39 -5.22
N GLU A 24 -18.51 -2.20 -5.34
CA GLU A 24 -19.43 -2.50 -4.24
C GLU A 24 -18.78 -3.38 -3.15
N SER A 25 -17.70 -4.08 -3.47
CA SER A 25 -16.87 -4.85 -2.52
C SER A 25 -15.96 -3.95 -1.66
N GLY A 26 -16.51 -2.88 -1.10
CA GLY A 26 -15.78 -1.98 -0.20
C GLY A 26 -14.68 -1.18 -0.90
N ARG A 27 -14.87 -0.86 -2.19
CA ARG A 27 -13.90 -0.16 -3.03
C ARG A 27 -12.54 -0.86 -3.17
N ILE A 28 -12.55 -2.20 -3.28
CA ILE A 28 -11.32 -2.97 -3.48
C ILE A 28 -10.69 -2.67 -4.85
N ASP A 29 -11.46 -2.15 -5.81
CA ASP A 29 -10.98 -1.57 -7.08
C ASP A 29 -9.83 -0.57 -6.87
N ILE A 30 -9.94 0.31 -5.86
CA ILE A 30 -8.90 1.30 -5.56
C ILE A 30 -7.62 0.61 -5.06
N ALA A 31 -7.74 -0.40 -4.20
CA ALA A 31 -6.59 -1.15 -3.69
C ALA A 31 -5.88 -1.91 -4.83
N ILE A 32 -6.63 -2.43 -5.79
CA ILE A 32 -6.10 -3.07 -7.00
C ILE A 32 -5.31 -2.05 -7.83
N HIS A 33 -5.87 -0.87 -8.09
CA HIS A 33 -5.15 0.18 -8.83
C HIS A 33 -3.90 0.67 -8.09
N VAL A 34 -3.93 0.71 -6.75
CA VAL A 34 -2.76 1.00 -5.90
C VAL A 34 -1.65 -0.03 -6.12
N ILE A 35 -1.98 -1.32 -6.10
CA ILE A 35 -1.02 -2.41 -6.35
C ILE A 35 -0.45 -2.29 -7.77
N ILE A 36 -1.31 -2.05 -8.77
CA ILE A 36 -0.88 -1.89 -10.17
C ILE A 36 0.12 -0.74 -10.29
N ALA A 37 -0.23 0.44 -9.78
CA ALA A 37 0.61 1.64 -9.84
C ALA A 37 1.92 1.50 -9.04
N SER A 38 1.93 0.69 -7.99
CA SER A 38 3.12 0.47 -7.14
C SER A 38 4.16 -0.45 -7.79
N PHE A 39 3.71 -1.46 -8.54
CA PHE A 39 4.59 -2.54 -8.97
C PHE A 39 4.85 -2.54 -10.47
N PHE A 40 3.86 -2.22 -11.31
CA PHE A 40 3.98 -2.48 -12.75
C PHE A 40 4.53 -1.27 -13.51
N LEU A 41 5.51 -1.56 -14.36
CA LEU A 41 5.94 -0.73 -15.48
C LEU A 41 5.59 -1.47 -16.78
N SER A 42 5.80 -0.82 -17.93
CA SER A 42 5.40 -1.39 -19.23
C SER A 42 5.91 -2.81 -19.49
N HIS A 43 7.18 -3.07 -19.15
CA HIS A 43 7.85 -4.36 -19.42
C HIS A 43 8.62 -4.92 -18.23
N LYS A 44 8.43 -4.35 -17.04
CA LYS A 44 9.14 -4.79 -15.82
C LYS A 44 8.28 -4.58 -14.58
N ILE A 45 8.65 -5.25 -13.50
CA ILE A 45 8.04 -5.06 -12.18
C ILE A 45 9.09 -4.43 -11.25
N ARG A 46 8.66 -3.48 -10.42
CA ARG A 46 9.48 -2.85 -9.38
C ARG A 46 9.70 -3.83 -8.24
N THR A 47 10.93 -4.32 -8.12
CA THR A 47 11.36 -5.28 -7.08
C THR A 47 11.93 -4.59 -5.85
N ASP A 48 12.16 -3.29 -5.98
CA ASP A 48 12.57 -2.34 -4.95
C ASP A 48 11.38 -1.64 -4.29
N THR A 49 10.15 -2.11 -4.51
CA THR A 49 8.92 -1.59 -3.89
C THR A 49 8.34 -2.58 -2.89
N LYS A 50 7.85 -2.09 -1.75
CA LYS A 50 6.97 -2.81 -0.82
C LYS A 50 5.65 -2.05 -0.63
N VAL A 51 4.54 -2.78 -0.58
CA VAL A 51 3.22 -2.19 -0.31
C VAL A 51 2.60 -2.83 0.93
N HIS A 52 2.12 -1.98 1.83
CA HIS A 52 1.30 -2.33 2.98
C HIS A 52 -0.14 -1.89 2.69
N LEU A 53 -1.07 -2.84 2.65
CA LEU A 53 -2.49 -2.58 2.54
C LEU A 53 -3.12 -2.76 3.92
N CYS A 54 -3.66 -1.68 4.48
CA CYS A 54 -4.32 -1.67 5.78
C CYS A 54 -5.83 -1.57 5.56
N PHE A 55 -6.52 -2.70 5.66
CA PHE A 55 -7.96 -2.81 5.44
C PHE A 55 -8.73 -2.74 6.76
N ALA A 56 -9.72 -1.84 6.79
CA ALA A 56 -10.55 -1.58 7.98
C ALA A 56 -12.06 -1.78 7.72
N GLY A 57 -12.44 -2.40 6.60
CA GLY A 57 -13.82 -2.79 6.32
C GLY A 57 -14.24 -4.07 7.06
N MET A 58 -15.54 -4.33 7.04
CA MET A 58 -16.16 -5.56 7.57
C MET A 58 -15.60 -6.83 6.90
N PRO A 59 -15.70 -8.01 7.52
CA PRO A 59 -16.37 -8.30 8.81
C PRO A 59 -15.46 -8.29 10.05
N ASP A 60 -14.14 -8.42 9.89
CA ASP A 60 -13.19 -8.57 10.99
C ASP A 60 -12.00 -7.61 10.85
N PRO A 61 -12.25 -6.28 10.89
CA PRO A 61 -11.17 -5.31 10.86
C PRO A 61 -10.31 -5.34 12.14
N PRO A 62 -9.01 -5.01 12.06
CA PRO A 62 -8.25 -4.69 10.84
C PRO A 62 -7.61 -5.93 10.19
N LYS A 63 -7.19 -5.79 8.92
CA LYS A 63 -6.24 -6.70 8.27
C LYS A 63 -5.11 -5.92 7.61
N HIS A 64 -3.90 -6.43 7.79
CA HIS A 64 -2.70 -5.91 7.16
C HIS A 64 -2.20 -6.95 6.14
N LEU A 65 -2.10 -6.53 4.88
CA LEU A 65 -1.50 -7.33 3.81
C LEU A 65 -0.20 -6.65 3.39
N GLU A 66 0.90 -7.38 3.41
CA GLU A 66 2.22 -6.89 3.01
C GLU A 66 2.63 -7.58 1.71
N LEU A 67 2.95 -6.80 0.69
CA LEU A 67 3.31 -7.28 -0.65
C LEU A 67 4.72 -6.79 -1.00
N LYS A 68 5.63 -7.73 -1.23
CA LYS A 68 6.98 -7.50 -1.76
C LYS A 68 7.27 -8.58 -2.82
N PRO A 69 7.06 -8.30 -4.12
CA PRO A 69 7.34 -9.26 -5.17
C PRO A 69 8.78 -9.79 -5.11
N VAL A 70 8.92 -11.11 -5.04
CA VAL A 70 10.20 -11.82 -5.12
C VAL A 70 10.40 -12.30 -6.55
N VAL A 71 11.55 -11.96 -7.14
CA VAL A 71 11.92 -12.34 -8.52
C VAL A 71 13.08 -13.32 -8.61
N ASP A 72 13.79 -13.55 -7.50
CA ASP A 72 14.93 -14.46 -7.45
C ASP A 72 14.44 -15.92 -7.35
N GLY A 73 15.00 -16.80 -8.19
CA GLY A 73 14.66 -18.22 -8.24
C GLY A 73 13.86 -18.60 -9.49
N GLN A 74 14.58 -18.92 -10.57
CA GLN A 74 14.15 -19.59 -11.80
C GLN A 74 12.64 -19.47 -12.12
N THR A 75 12.26 -18.39 -12.81
CA THR A 75 11.56 -18.35 -14.12
C THR A 75 10.76 -17.04 -14.23
N GLY A 76 11.30 -16.07 -14.96
CA GLY A 76 10.54 -14.98 -15.62
C GLY A 76 9.62 -14.08 -14.79
N ILE A 77 9.23 -12.95 -15.39
CA ILE A 77 8.12 -12.09 -14.91
C ILE A 77 6.84 -12.92 -14.71
N ASP A 78 6.73 -14.03 -15.45
CA ASP A 78 5.66 -15.00 -15.36
C ASP A 78 5.47 -15.62 -13.98
N LYS A 79 6.39 -15.59 -12.99
CA LYS A 79 6.13 -16.16 -11.65
C LYS A 79 5.74 -15.15 -10.58
N ILE A 80 5.69 -13.86 -10.91
CA ILE A 80 5.12 -12.88 -9.99
C ILE A 80 3.63 -13.21 -9.86
N TYR A 81 3.15 -13.50 -8.64
CA TYR A 81 1.76 -13.94 -8.44
C TYR A 81 0.74 -12.92 -8.95
N LEU A 82 1.13 -11.65 -9.02
CA LEU A 82 0.37 -10.55 -9.64
C LEU A 82 0.32 -10.61 -11.18
N ALA A 83 1.27 -11.30 -11.85
CA ALA A 83 1.32 -11.41 -13.31
C ALA A 83 0.52 -12.61 -13.84
N LYS A 84 0.37 -13.69 -13.06
CA LYS A 84 -0.38 -14.91 -13.45
C LYS A 84 -1.87 -14.89 -13.12
N LYS A 85 -2.31 -13.97 -12.28
CA LYS A 85 -3.69 -13.88 -11.79
C LYS A 85 -4.09 -12.42 -11.70
N ASP A 86 -5.36 -12.16 -11.91
CA ASP A 86 -5.93 -10.86 -11.56
C ASP A 86 -5.68 -10.57 -10.07
N VAL A 87 -5.29 -9.33 -9.78
CA VAL A 87 -4.94 -8.80 -8.47
C VAL A 87 -6.07 -9.03 -7.46
N SER A 88 -7.32 -8.95 -7.91
CA SER A 88 -8.51 -9.26 -7.11
C SER A 88 -8.45 -10.68 -6.51
N GLY A 89 -8.06 -11.67 -7.31
CA GLY A 89 -7.94 -13.07 -6.90
C GLY A 89 -6.77 -13.32 -5.95
N VAL A 90 -5.69 -12.55 -6.08
CA VAL A 90 -4.55 -12.57 -5.14
C VAL A 90 -5.01 -12.06 -3.77
N LEU A 91 -5.63 -10.88 -3.71
CA LEU A 91 -6.15 -10.29 -2.47
C LEU A 91 -7.18 -11.19 -1.79
N LYS A 92 -8.13 -11.73 -2.57
CA LYS A 92 -9.14 -12.68 -2.09
C LYS A 92 -8.50 -13.90 -1.46
N ARG A 93 -7.46 -14.49 -2.08
CA ARG A 93 -6.74 -15.63 -1.51
C ARG A 93 -5.95 -15.26 -0.26
N MET A 94 -5.30 -14.09 -0.22
CA MET A 94 -4.61 -13.61 0.98
C MET A 94 -5.58 -13.55 2.16
N LEU A 95 -6.71 -12.87 1.97
CA LEU A 95 -7.76 -12.76 3.00
C LEU A 95 -8.29 -14.11 3.47
N TYR A 96 -8.54 -15.07 2.57
CA TYR A 96 -8.96 -16.43 2.96
C TYR A 96 -7.92 -17.21 3.75
N LYS A 97 -6.63 -16.89 3.60
CA LYS A 97 -5.54 -17.61 4.27
C LYS A 97 -5.16 -16.99 5.61
N TYR A 98 -5.77 -15.87 5.99
CA TYR A 98 -5.62 -15.29 7.33
C TYR A 98 -5.88 -16.33 8.44
N ARG A 99 -5.08 -16.24 9.50
CA ARG A 99 -5.25 -16.97 10.76
C ARG A 99 -4.95 -16.03 11.91
N GLU A 100 -5.76 -16.09 12.96
CA GLU A 100 -5.59 -15.24 14.13
C GLU A 100 -4.29 -15.54 14.86
N GLY A 101 -3.61 -14.50 15.33
CA GLY A 101 -2.35 -14.60 16.08
C GLY A 101 -1.08 -14.87 15.25
N GLU A 102 -1.17 -14.93 13.91
CA GLU A 102 -0.04 -15.27 13.04
C GLU A 102 0.17 -14.20 11.94
N LYS A 103 1.43 -13.81 11.69
CA LYS A 103 1.83 -13.18 10.41
C LYS A 103 2.18 -14.29 9.43
N ARG A 104 1.26 -14.57 8.51
CA ARG A 104 1.34 -15.73 7.62
C ARG A 104 1.78 -15.33 6.22
N GLU A 105 2.77 -16.03 5.67
CA GLU A 105 3.09 -15.97 4.25
C GLU A 105 2.09 -16.78 3.42
N VAL A 106 1.42 -16.12 2.48
CA VAL A 106 0.40 -16.73 1.61
C VAL A 106 0.98 -17.10 0.25
N PHE A 107 1.85 -16.24 -0.25
CA PHE A 107 2.67 -16.45 -1.44
C PHE A 107 4.08 -15.94 -1.13
N PRO A 108 5.12 -16.36 -1.87
CA PRO A 108 6.47 -15.83 -1.69
C PRO A 108 6.49 -14.29 -1.71
N GLY A 109 6.85 -13.68 -0.58
CA GLY A 109 6.89 -12.23 -0.39
C GLY A 109 5.55 -11.54 -0.10
N PHE A 110 4.47 -12.31 0.14
CA PHE A 110 3.12 -11.79 0.34
C PHE A 110 2.59 -12.32 1.66
N TRP A 111 2.42 -11.44 2.63
CA TRP A 111 2.03 -11.79 4.00
C TRP A 111 0.67 -11.20 4.39
N ILE A 112 0.01 -11.84 5.34
CA ILE A 112 -1.21 -11.33 5.96
C ILE A 112 -1.17 -11.51 7.48
N GLU A 113 -1.68 -10.52 8.21
CA GLU A 113 -1.83 -10.55 9.67
C GLU A 113 -3.00 -9.67 10.15
N LYS A 114 -3.42 -9.83 11.40
CA LYS A 114 -4.33 -8.91 12.08
C LYS A 114 -3.51 -7.86 12.81
N ARG A 115 -3.38 -6.69 12.19
CA ARG A 115 -2.57 -5.59 12.71
C ARG A 115 -3.16 -4.23 12.34
N GLY A 116 -3.14 -3.31 13.30
CA GLY A 116 -3.66 -1.95 13.12
C GLY A 116 -2.73 -1.05 12.31
N PHE A 117 -3.30 -0.18 11.48
CA PHE A 117 -2.59 0.80 10.66
C PHE A 117 -1.61 1.65 11.48
N LEU A 118 -2.09 2.24 12.57
CA LEU A 118 -1.26 3.12 13.40
C LEU A 118 -0.09 2.37 14.05
N ASP A 119 -0.27 1.10 14.40
CA ASP A 119 0.79 0.30 15.01
C ASP A 119 1.90 -0.05 14.01
N ILE A 120 1.57 -0.15 12.71
CA ILE A 120 2.56 -0.28 11.64
C ILE A 120 3.36 1.02 11.52
N VAL A 121 2.67 2.16 11.43
CA VAL A 121 3.31 3.48 11.30
C VAL A 121 4.23 3.78 12.48
N LYS A 122 3.79 3.51 13.72
CA LYS A 122 4.62 3.69 14.92
C LYS A 122 5.86 2.81 14.93
N GLU A 123 5.74 1.53 14.57
CA GLU A 123 6.89 0.63 14.54
C GLU A 123 7.94 1.13 13.54
N LEU A 124 7.50 1.53 12.34
CA LEU A 124 8.40 2.06 11.32
C LEU A 124 9.06 3.37 11.77
N HIS A 125 8.31 4.25 12.45
CA HIS A 125 8.86 5.47 13.03
C HIS A 125 9.90 5.18 14.11
N GLN A 126 9.61 4.24 15.02
CA GLN A 126 10.53 3.82 16.08
C GLN A 126 11.82 3.18 15.52
N LYS A 127 11.74 2.56 14.34
CA LYS A 127 12.90 2.06 13.59
C LYS A 127 13.69 3.16 12.86
N GLY A 128 13.34 4.43 13.05
CA GLY A 128 14.02 5.57 12.43
C GLY A 128 13.76 5.70 10.92
N ARG A 129 12.66 5.13 10.41
CA ARG A 129 12.33 5.20 8.97
C ARG A 129 11.77 6.58 8.61
N HIS A 130 12.08 7.03 7.39
CA HIS A 130 11.60 8.31 6.86
C HIS A 130 10.17 8.17 6.34
N LEU A 131 9.21 8.67 7.13
CA LEU A 131 7.78 8.58 6.82
C LEU A 131 7.24 9.90 6.27
N PHE A 132 6.55 9.80 5.15
CA PHE A 132 5.87 10.89 4.48
C PHE A 132 4.37 10.60 4.43
N ILE A 133 3.55 11.57 4.84
CA ILE A 133 2.09 11.50 4.67
C ILE A 133 1.69 12.36 3.48
N LEU A 134 0.97 11.77 2.54
CA LEU A 134 0.47 12.48 1.37
C LEU A 134 -0.75 13.32 1.78
N ASP A 135 -0.57 14.63 1.75
CA ASP A 135 -1.52 15.63 2.26
C ASP A 135 -1.51 16.84 1.30
N PRO A 136 -2.67 17.33 0.82
CA PRO A 136 -2.73 18.49 -0.06
C PRO A 136 -2.07 19.75 0.52
N ASP A 137 -2.07 19.90 1.84
CA ASP A 137 -1.46 21.04 2.55
C ASP A 137 0.03 20.82 2.89
N GLY A 138 0.64 19.75 2.36
CA GLY A 138 2.05 19.41 2.58
C GLY A 138 3.03 20.28 1.78
N GLU A 139 4.33 20.12 2.08
CA GLU A 139 5.40 20.71 1.26
C GLU A 139 5.47 19.97 -0.09
N ASP A 140 5.72 20.66 -1.20
CA ASP A 140 5.83 20.02 -2.52
C ASP A 140 6.91 18.93 -2.50
N ILE A 141 6.55 17.73 -2.91
CA ILE A 141 7.45 16.57 -2.94
C ILE A 141 8.77 16.90 -3.66
N ARG A 142 8.75 17.79 -4.66
CA ARG A 142 9.91 18.22 -5.45
C ARG A 142 10.95 19.03 -4.67
N THR A 143 10.55 19.72 -3.59
CA THR A 143 11.46 20.53 -2.76
C THR A 143 11.89 19.80 -1.50
N VAL A 144 11.11 18.82 -1.05
CA VAL A 144 11.37 18.07 0.17
C VAL A 144 12.64 17.22 0.01
N PRO A 145 13.67 17.40 0.87
CA PRO A 145 14.82 16.52 0.88
C PRO A 145 14.38 15.12 1.30
N MET A 146 14.86 14.11 0.57
CA MET A 146 14.43 12.73 0.74
C MET A 146 15.64 11.80 0.74
N GLU A 147 15.77 11.04 1.82
CA GLU A 147 16.81 10.03 1.98
C GLU A 147 16.41 8.72 1.29
N SER A 148 17.33 7.76 1.28
CA SER A 148 17.06 6.41 0.82
C SER A 148 15.96 5.75 1.65
N ASP A 149 15.25 4.83 1.01
CA ASP A 149 14.18 4.02 1.60
C ASP A 149 12.94 4.76 2.16
N PRO A 150 12.37 5.73 1.42
CA PRO A 150 11.24 6.52 1.88
C PRO A 150 9.95 5.68 1.98
N ILE A 151 9.11 6.03 2.95
CA ILE A 151 7.81 5.40 3.20
C ILE A 151 6.70 6.43 3.01
N PHE A 152 5.79 6.20 2.07
CA PHE A 152 4.67 7.10 1.80
C PHE A 152 3.35 6.53 2.30
N ILE A 153 2.57 7.34 3.00
CA ILE A 153 1.29 6.98 3.58
C ILE A 153 0.18 7.72 2.83
N LEU A 154 -0.82 6.97 2.39
CA LEU A 154 -1.97 7.51 1.67
C LEU A 154 -3.28 6.80 2.05
N GLY A 155 -4.37 7.55 1.98
CA GLY A 155 -5.72 7.04 2.23
C GLY A 155 -6.43 6.61 0.95
N ASP A 156 -7.59 5.96 1.13
CA ASP A 156 -8.53 5.69 0.05
C ASP A 156 -9.37 6.94 -0.32
N HIS A 157 -10.45 6.73 -1.07
CA HIS A 157 -11.43 7.76 -1.43
C HIS A 157 -12.07 8.51 -0.24
N LYS A 158 -11.98 8.00 0.99
CA LYS A 158 -12.45 8.67 2.22
C LYS A 158 -11.30 9.26 3.04
N GLY A 159 -10.07 9.15 2.55
CA GLY A 159 -8.86 9.61 3.20
C GLY A 159 -8.45 8.78 4.42
N LEU A 160 -7.41 9.28 5.10
CA LEU A 160 -6.91 8.71 6.34
C LEU A 160 -7.91 8.93 7.50
N PRO A 161 -7.86 8.11 8.57
CA PRO A 161 -8.82 8.22 9.66
C PRO A 161 -8.59 9.54 10.42
N LEU A 162 -9.59 10.42 10.44
CA LEU A 162 -9.51 11.78 11.01
C LEU A 162 -9.00 11.80 12.46
N LYS A 163 -9.40 10.81 13.27
CA LYS A 163 -8.97 10.68 14.67
C LYS A 163 -7.46 10.45 14.81
N GLU A 164 -6.84 9.83 13.80
CA GLU A 164 -5.41 9.51 13.79
C GLU A 164 -4.57 10.60 13.12
N LEU A 165 -5.16 11.50 12.31
CA LEU A 165 -4.40 12.51 11.55
C LEU A 165 -3.46 13.35 12.42
N LYS A 166 -3.91 13.81 13.60
CA LYS A 166 -3.05 14.58 14.52
C LYS A 166 -1.81 13.79 14.91
N ARG A 167 -1.95 12.50 15.18
CA ARG A 167 -0.85 11.60 15.56
C ARG A 167 0.03 11.26 14.36
N LEU A 168 -0.54 11.08 13.18
CA LEU A 168 0.24 10.85 11.96
C LEU A 168 1.11 12.06 11.63
N LYS A 169 0.58 13.29 11.75
CA LYS A 169 1.34 14.54 11.54
C LYS A 169 2.49 14.74 12.54
N THR A 170 2.47 14.08 13.70
CA THR A 170 3.62 14.07 14.62
C THR A 170 4.68 13.03 14.27
N LEU A 171 4.33 11.99 13.50
CA LEU A 171 5.22 10.87 13.18
C LEU A 171 5.81 10.98 11.76
N CYS A 172 5.19 11.75 10.88
CA CYS A 172 5.45 11.79 9.45
C CYS A 172 5.59 13.23 8.96
N LYS A 173 6.43 13.46 7.95
CA LYS A 173 6.49 14.74 7.24
C LYS A 173 5.35 14.81 6.21
N ALA A 174 4.54 15.87 6.23
CA ALA A 174 3.48 16.07 5.25
C ALA A 174 4.06 16.55 3.91
N VAL A 175 3.67 15.89 2.81
CA VAL A 175 4.09 16.25 1.46
C VAL A 175 2.93 16.21 0.48
N THR A 176 2.90 17.16 -0.46
CA THR A 176 1.93 17.20 -1.55
C THR A 176 2.58 16.82 -2.88
N ILE A 177 1.78 16.32 -3.81
CA ILE A 177 2.22 16.00 -5.19
C ILE A 177 1.69 17.00 -6.23
N GLY A 178 0.90 17.97 -5.81
CA GLY A 178 0.28 18.95 -6.70
C GLY A 178 -0.98 19.56 -6.10
N PRO A 179 -1.63 20.49 -6.83
CA PRO A 179 -2.77 21.25 -6.34
C PRO A 179 -4.10 20.48 -6.36
N GLU A 180 -4.21 19.40 -7.13
CA GLU A 180 -5.46 18.67 -7.31
C GLU A 180 -5.61 17.49 -6.34
N THR A 181 -6.85 17.05 -6.12
CA THR A 181 -7.12 15.79 -5.43
C THR A 181 -7.08 14.64 -6.42
N TYR A 182 -6.04 13.81 -6.33
CA TYR A 182 -5.83 12.68 -7.24
C TYR A 182 -6.35 11.36 -6.68
N PHE A 183 -6.62 10.40 -7.58
CA PHE A 183 -6.78 9.01 -7.18
C PHE A 183 -5.51 8.48 -6.52
N ALA A 184 -5.64 7.59 -5.53
CA ALA A 184 -4.51 7.00 -4.84
C ALA A 184 -3.48 6.37 -5.81
N SER A 185 -3.92 5.72 -6.88
CA SER A 185 -3.03 5.17 -7.91
C SER A 185 -2.27 6.23 -8.70
N HIS A 186 -2.91 7.33 -9.07
CA HIS A 186 -2.25 8.46 -9.75
C HIS A 186 -1.22 9.10 -8.82
N THR A 187 -1.57 9.24 -7.55
CA THR A 187 -0.66 9.73 -6.54
C THR A 187 0.60 8.89 -6.46
N LEU A 188 0.47 7.56 -6.43
CA LEU A 188 1.62 6.65 -6.45
C LEU A 188 2.43 6.74 -7.73
N ALA A 189 1.79 6.89 -8.89
CA ALA A 189 2.49 7.07 -10.15
C ALA A 189 3.35 8.35 -10.16
N VAL A 190 2.84 9.46 -9.61
CA VAL A 190 3.58 10.72 -9.47
C VAL A 190 4.73 10.60 -8.48
N VAL A 191 4.48 9.99 -7.30
CA VAL A 191 5.54 9.73 -6.32
C VAL A 191 6.64 8.86 -6.92
N HIS A 192 6.28 7.78 -7.61
CA HIS A 192 7.24 6.93 -8.31
C HIS A 192 8.04 7.68 -9.36
N ASN A 193 7.40 8.52 -10.16
CA ASN A 193 8.10 9.34 -11.15
C ASN A 193 9.12 10.27 -10.48
N GLU A 194 8.75 10.92 -9.38
CA GLU A 194 9.66 11.80 -8.65
C GLU A 194 10.85 11.02 -8.07
N LEU A 195 10.61 9.85 -7.46
CA LEU A 195 11.68 8.99 -6.94
C LEU A 195 12.59 8.47 -8.07
N ASP A 196 12.04 8.11 -9.22
CA ASP A 196 12.82 7.70 -10.40
C ASP A 196 13.73 8.84 -10.88
N ARG A 197 13.24 10.08 -10.92
CA ARG A 197 14.03 11.26 -11.32
C ARG A 197 15.18 11.53 -10.35
N ARG A 198 15.03 11.16 -9.08
CA ARG A 198 16.05 11.28 -8.03
C ARG A 198 17.00 10.08 -7.95
N GLY A 199 16.67 8.97 -8.61
CA GLY A 199 17.41 7.71 -8.47
C GLY A 199 17.27 7.04 -7.10
N LEU A 200 16.15 7.28 -6.38
CA LEU A 200 15.84 6.72 -5.06
C LEU A 200 15.01 5.44 -5.11
#